data_AF-A0A4P0XLS8-F1
#
_entry.id   AF-A0A4P0XLS8-F1
#
_cell.length_a   1.000
_cell.length_b   1.000
_cell.length_c   1.000
_cell.angle_alpha   90.00
_cell.angle_beta   90.00
_cell.angle_gamma   90.00
#
_symmetry.space_group_name_H-M   'P 1'
#
loop_
_entity.id
_entity.type
_entity.pdbx_description
1 polymer ?
#
loop_
_entity_poly.entity_id
_entity_poly.type
_entity_poly.pdbx_seq_one_letter_code
_entity_poly.pdbx_strand_id
1 'polypeptide(L)'
;MMDGRVKTLHPKVHGGILGRRGQDDGIMQQHGIAPIDMVVVNLYPFAQTVAREGCSLEDAVENIDIGGPTMVRSAAKNHKDVAIVVKSSDYDAIINEMDANEGSLTLATRFDLAIKAFEHTAAYDSMIANYFGSMVPAYHGESKEAAGRFPRTLNLNFIKKQDMRYGENSHQQAAFYIEENVKEASVATATQLQGKALSYNNIADTDAALECVKEFNEPACVIVKHAQPVRRCRQRLDS
;
A
#
# COMPACT_ATOMS: atom_id res chain seq x y z
N MET A 1 7.51 -31.07 -1.51
CA MET A 1 8.39 -30.88 -0.33
C MET A 1 7.79 -29.79 0.54
N MET A 2 7.64 -30.03 1.86
CA MET A 2 7.13 -29.06 2.85
C MET A 2 5.85 -28.32 2.42
N ASP A 3 4.87 -29.06 1.91
CA ASP A 3 3.57 -28.53 1.45
C ASP A 3 3.64 -27.31 0.50
N GLY A 4 4.70 -27.26 -0.33
CA GLY A 4 4.88 -26.18 -1.30
C GLY A 4 5.50 -24.89 -0.76
N ARG A 5 5.87 -24.83 0.53
CA ARG A 5 6.50 -23.64 1.16
C ARG A 5 7.79 -23.16 0.49
N VAL A 6 8.52 -24.08 -0.14
CA VAL A 6 9.83 -23.84 -0.76
C VAL A 6 9.80 -23.99 -2.27
N LYS A 7 8.60 -24.02 -2.89
CA LYS A 7 8.43 -24.34 -4.32
C LYS A 7 9.20 -23.40 -5.26
N THR A 8 9.31 -22.12 -4.90
CA THR A 8 9.97 -21.10 -5.72
C THR A 8 11.34 -20.67 -5.18
N LEU A 9 11.71 -21.10 -3.98
CA LEU A 9 13.00 -20.79 -3.34
C LEU A 9 14.11 -21.68 -3.90
N HIS A 10 14.33 -21.58 -5.21
CA HIS A 10 15.25 -22.43 -5.95
C HIS A 10 16.22 -21.60 -6.80
N PRO A 11 17.52 -21.96 -6.85
CA PRO A 11 18.53 -21.22 -7.65
C PRO A 11 18.18 -21.12 -9.14
N LYS A 12 17.49 -22.09 -9.73
CA LYS A 12 17.03 -21.99 -11.12
C LYS A 12 15.97 -20.89 -11.34
N VAL A 13 15.16 -20.58 -10.32
CA VAL A 13 14.19 -19.48 -10.40
C VAL A 13 14.90 -18.16 -10.14
N HIS A 14 15.55 -18.04 -8.98
CA HIS A 14 16.21 -16.78 -8.60
C HIS A 14 17.42 -16.45 -9.47
N GLY A 15 18.12 -17.43 -10.03
CA GLY A 15 19.18 -17.23 -11.00
C GLY A 15 18.68 -16.70 -12.35
N GLY A 16 17.47 -17.11 -12.77
CA GLY A 16 16.83 -16.54 -13.96
C GLY A 16 16.43 -15.08 -13.77
N ILE A 17 15.98 -14.73 -12.56
CA ILE A 17 15.55 -13.38 -12.17
C ILE A 17 16.75 -12.45 -11.89
N LEU A 18 17.75 -12.90 -11.13
CA LEU A 18 18.86 -12.07 -10.64
C LEU A 18 20.12 -12.12 -11.51
N GLY A 19 20.18 -13.04 -12.49
CA GLY A 19 21.31 -13.15 -13.40
C GLY A 19 21.51 -11.85 -14.18
N ARG A 20 22.69 -11.24 -14.05
CA ARG A 20 23.04 -10.00 -14.74
C ARG A 20 23.39 -10.33 -16.19
N ARG A 21 22.56 -9.85 -17.12
CA ARG A 21 22.74 -10.12 -18.56
C ARG A 21 24.11 -9.62 -19.03
N GLY A 22 24.85 -10.45 -19.75
CA GLY A 22 26.20 -10.16 -20.25
C GLY A 22 27.33 -10.32 -19.22
N GLN A 23 27.02 -10.58 -17.93
CA GLN A 23 28.03 -10.85 -16.89
C GLN A 23 27.94 -12.28 -16.37
N ASP A 24 26.73 -12.75 -16.08
CA ASP A 24 26.50 -14.06 -15.46
C ASP A 24 26.08 -15.14 -16.48
N ASP A 25 26.06 -14.83 -17.78
CA ASP A 25 25.57 -15.72 -18.84
C ASP A 25 26.28 -17.08 -18.85
N GLY A 26 27.61 -17.10 -18.66
CA GLY A 26 28.40 -18.34 -18.65
C GLY A 26 28.04 -19.28 -17.50
N ILE A 27 27.85 -18.73 -16.29
CA ILE A 27 27.47 -19.54 -15.11
C ILE A 27 26.00 -19.97 -15.20
N MET A 28 25.12 -19.11 -15.74
CA MET A 28 23.73 -19.47 -16.00
C MET A 28 23.63 -20.63 -17.01
N GLN A 29 24.40 -20.58 -18.10
CA GLN A 29 24.44 -21.64 -19.10
C GLN A 29 24.97 -22.96 -18.51
N GLN A 30 26.07 -22.91 -17.74
CA GLN A 30 26.65 -24.08 -17.08
C GLN A 30 25.63 -24.81 -16.19
N HIS A 31 24.74 -24.08 -15.53
CA HIS A 31 23.72 -24.64 -14.63
C HIS A 31 22.34 -24.85 -15.28
N GLY A 32 22.22 -24.61 -16.59
CA GLY A 32 20.95 -24.74 -17.33
C GLY A 32 19.88 -23.80 -16.79
N ILE A 33 20.25 -22.55 -16.51
CA ILE A 33 19.38 -21.49 -16.01
C ILE A 33 19.02 -20.57 -17.18
N ALA A 34 17.74 -20.50 -17.50
CA ALA A 34 17.23 -19.57 -18.50
C ALA A 34 16.94 -18.19 -17.87
N PRO A 35 17.15 -17.10 -18.63
CA PRO A 35 16.72 -15.76 -18.23
C PRO A 35 15.20 -15.69 -18.01
N ILE A 36 14.78 -14.92 -17.00
CA ILE A 36 13.39 -14.50 -16.79
C ILE A 36 13.34 -13.00 -16.99
N ASP A 37 12.48 -12.52 -17.89
CA ASP A 37 12.39 -11.10 -18.25
C ASP A 37 11.19 -10.39 -17.61
N MET A 38 10.19 -11.16 -17.14
CA MET A 38 9.05 -10.63 -16.40
C MET A 38 8.62 -11.58 -15.29
N VAL A 39 8.31 -11.02 -14.13
CA VAL A 39 7.74 -11.70 -12.97
C VAL A 39 6.39 -11.05 -12.67
N VAL A 40 5.31 -11.84 -12.71
CA VAL A 40 3.96 -11.40 -12.36
C VAL A 40 3.52 -12.18 -11.12
N VAL A 41 3.47 -11.50 -9.97
CA VAL A 41 3.21 -12.13 -8.67
C VAL A 41 2.38 -11.18 -7.82
N ASN A 42 1.27 -11.68 -7.28
CA ASN A 42 0.55 -11.02 -6.19
C ASN A 42 0.83 -11.76 -4.88
N LEU A 43 0.73 -11.05 -3.75
CA LEU A 43 0.88 -11.64 -2.43
C LEU A 43 -0.48 -12.08 -1.89
N TYR A 44 -0.48 -13.15 -1.09
CA TYR A 44 -1.67 -13.56 -0.37
C TYR A 44 -2.19 -12.42 0.51
N PRO A 45 -3.52 -12.22 0.59
CA PRO A 45 -4.09 -11.11 1.34
C PRO A 45 -4.05 -11.40 2.85
N PHE A 46 -2.88 -11.26 3.48
CA PHE A 46 -2.68 -11.49 4.91
C PHE A 46 -3.69 -10.74 5.78
N ALA A 47 -3.98 -9.48 5.45
CA ALA A 47 -5.01 -8.67 6.12
C ALA A 47 -6.40 -9.31 6.08
N GLN A 48 -6.78 -9.95 4.96
CA GLN A 48 -8.06 -10.65 4.88
C GLN A 48 -8.04 -11.91 5.73
N THR A 49 -6.91 -12.61 5.80
CA THR A 49 -6.77 -13.81 6.65
C THR A 49 -7.00 -13.47 8.12
N VAL A 50 -6.28 -12.49 8.66
CA VAL A 50 -6.36 -12.15 10.09
C VAL A 50 -7.65 -11.42 10.49
N ALA A 51 -8.37 -10.87 9.51
CA ALA A 51 -9.69 -10.27 9.73
C ALA A 51 -10.82 -11.31 9.79
N ARG A 52 -10.57 -12.59 9.45
CA ARG A 52 -11.59 -13.65 9.55
C ARG A 52 -11.91 -13.94 11.02
N GLU A 53 -13.21 -14.06 11.30
CA GLU A 53 -13.69 -14.47 12.62
C GLU A 53 -13.14 -15.85 12.97
N GLY A 54 -12.55 -15.99 14.17
CA GLY A 54 -11.96 -17.25 14.63
C GLY A 54 -10.58 -17.58 14.04
N CYS A 55 -9.90 -16.65 13.35
CA CYS A 55 -8.53 -16.87 12.88
C CYS A 55 -7.61 -17.21 14.06
N SER A 56 -7.00 -18.40 14.04
CA SER A 56 -6.00 -18.80 15.04
C SER A 56 -4.65 -18.14 14.76
N LEU A 57 -3.73 -18.24 15.73
CA LEU A 57 -2.35 -17.82 15.55
C LEU A 57 -1.67 -18.68 14.47
N GLU A 58 -1.95 -19.98 14.50
CA GLU A 58 -1.47 -20.95 13.54
C GLU A 58 -1.94 -20.60 12.12
N ASP A 59 -3.22 -20.29 11.94
CA ASP A 59 -3.76 -19.85 10.65
C ASP A 59 -3.03 -18.61 10.13
N ALA A 60 -2.76 -17.63 11.00
CA ALA A 60 -2.05 -16.42 10.62
C ALA A 60 -0.61 -16.75 10.18
N VAL A 61 0.11 -17.60 10.92
CA VAL A 61 1.48 -18.01 10.59
C VAL A 61 1.55 -18.78 9.27
N GLU A 62 0.61 -19.68 9.01
CA GLU A 62 0.56 -20.46 7.77
C GLU A 62 0.30 -19.60 6.53
N ASN A 63 -0.34 -18.44 6.70
CA ASN A 63 -0.66 -17.52 5.61
C ASN A 63 0.44 -16.46 5.35
N ILE A 64 1.59 -16.55 6.03
CA ILE A 64 2.76 -15.71 5.72
C ILE A 64 3.45 -16.27 4.47
N ASP A 65 3.47 -15.46 3.41
CA ASP A 65 4.14 -15.80 2.17
C ASP A 65 5.64 -15.51 2.26
N ILE A 66 6.46 -16.51 1.97
CA ILE A 66 7.92 -16.39 1.90
C ILE A 66 8.38 -16.30 0.44
N GLY A 67 7.82 -17.13 -0.43
CA GLY A 67 8.24 -17.25 -1.82
C GLY A 67 7.86 -16.01 -2.63
N GLY A 68 6.64 -15.50 -2.45
CA GLY A 68 6.12 -14.32 -3.13
C GLY A 68 7.00 -13.09 -2.90
N PRO A 69 7.19 -12.62 -1.64
CA PRO A 69 8.03 -11.46 -1.36
C PRO A 69 9.48 -11.63 -1.81
N THR A 70 10.03 -12.86 -1.73
CA THR A 70 11.39 -13.12 -2.20
C THR A 70 11.51 -12.94 -3.73
N MET A 71 10.55 -13.44 -4.51
CA MET A 71 10.52 -13.25 -5.97
C MET A 71 10.29 -11.79 -6.35
N VAL A 72 9.34 -11.11 -5.69
CA VAL A 72 9.05 -9.68 -5.92
C VAL A 72 10.30 -8.83 -5.70
N ARG A 73 10.98 -9.01 -4.57
CA ARG A 73 12.23 -8.26 -4.26
C ARG A 73 13.37 -8.63 -5.19
N SER A 74 13.47 -9.90 -5.61
CA SER A 74 14.50 -10.34 -6.57
C SER A 74 14.33 -9.63 -7.91
N ALA A 75 13.10 -9.58 -8.43
CA ALA A 75 12.80 -8.94 -9.70
C ALA A 75 12.95 -7.41 -9.62
N ALA A 76 12.43 -6.78 -8.57
CA ALA A 76 12.58 -5.34 -8.35
C ALA A 76 14.06 -4.91 -8.23
N LYS A 77 14.89 -5.71 -7.55
CA LYS A 77 16.34 -5.47 -7.48
C LYS A 77 16.98 -5.48 -8.88
N ASN A 78 16.55 -6.39 -9.75
CA ASN A 78 17.11 -6.53 -11.10
C ASN A 78 16.28 -5.83 -12.19
N HIS A 79 15.62 -4.72 -11.86
CA HIS A 79 14.74 -3.96 -12.78
C HIS A 79 15.41 -3.50 -14.08
N LYS A 80 16.74 -3.48 -14.13
CA LYS A 80 17.48 -3.23 -15.36
C LYS A 80 17.08 -4.22 -16.46
N ASP A 81 16.92 -5.48 -16.10
CA ASP A 81 16.69 -6.59 -17.04
C ASP A 81 15.33 -7.29 -16.83
N VAL A 82 14.69 -7.11 -15.67
CA VAL A 82 13.45 -7.84 -15.30
C VAL A 82 12.33 -6.89 -14.94
N ALA A 83 11.15 -7.05 -15.55
CA ALA A 83 9.94 -6.35 -15.17
C ALA A 83 9.21 -7.08 -14.02
N ILE A 84 8.71 -6.36 -13.02
CA ILE A 84 7.94 -6.92 -11.90
C ILE A 84 6.54 -6.32 -11.89
N VAL A 85 5.51 -7.16 -11.83
CA VAL A 85 4.12 -6.72 -11.80
C VAL A 85 3.42 -7.29 -10.58
N VAL A 86 2.98 -6.40 -9.69
CA VAL A 86 2.33 -6.76 -8.41
C VAL A 86 0.85 -6.38 -8.34
N LYS A 87 0.37 -5.53 -9.26
CA LYS A 87 -1.04 -5.13 -9.36
C LYS A 87 -1.59 -5.45 -10.74
N SER A 88 -2.77 -6.04 -10.80
CA SER A 88 -3.45 -6.34 -12.07
C SER A 88 -3.92 -5.08 -12.80
N SER A 89 -4.10 -3.97 -12.10
CA SER A 89 -4.44 -2.67 -12.69
C SER A 89 -3.36 -2.11 -13.61
N ASP A 90 -2.12 -2.61 -13.52
CA ASP A 90 -1.02 -2.17 -14.40
C ASP A 90 -1.00 -2.94 -15.75
N TYR A 91 -1.81 -4.00 -15.92
CA TYR A 91 -1.72 -4.88 -17.10
C TYR A 91 -1.98 -4.16 -18.42
N ASP A 92 -3.04 -3.36 -18.51
CA ASP A 92 -3.39 -2.67 -19.76
C ASP A 92 -2.27 -1.70 -20.18
N ALA A 93 -1.68 -0.97 -19.24
CA ALA A 93 -0.57 -0.05 -19.51
C ALA A 93 0.68 -0.81 -20.00
N ILE A 94 1.00 -1.93 -19.36
CA ILE A 94 2.14 -2.78 -19.72
C ILE A 94 1.96 -3.37 -21.12
N ILE A 95 0.79 -3.93 -21.42
CA ILE A 95 0.48 -4.51 -22.73
C ILE A 95 0.61 -3.45 -23.83
N ASN A 96 0.01 -2.28 -23.62
CA ASN A 96 0.10 -1.17 -24.59
C ASN A 96 1.55 -0.72 -24.82
N GLU A 97 2.38 -0.64 -23.77
CA GLU A 97 3.79 -0.28 -23.91
C GLU A 97 4.59 -1.37 -24.63
N MET A 98 4.33 -2.65 -24.34
CA MET A 98 4.96 -3.77 -25.04
C MET A 98 4.60 -3.78 -26.53
N ASP A 99 3.32 -3.61 -26.87
CA ASP A 99 2.86 -3.53 -28.26
C ASP A 99 3.52 -2.37 -29.03
N ALA A 100 3.79 -1.26 -28.35
CA ALA A 100 4.46 -0.09 -28.91
C ALA A 100 5.99 -0.22 -29.04
N ASN A 101 6.62 -1.16 -28.32
CA ASN A 101 8.07 -1.28 -28.20
C ASN A 101 8.57 -2.71 -28.50
N GLU A 102 8.03 -3.36 -29.54
CA GLU A 102 8.48 -4.68 -30.01
C GLU A 102 8.51 -5.75 -28.90
N GLY A 103 7.50 -5.75 -28.04
CA GLY A 103 7.38 -6.69 -26.91
C GLY A 103 8.22 -6.32 -25.68
N SER A 104 8.77 -5.11 -25.61
CA SER A 104 9.63 -4.66 -24.51
C SER A 104 9.03 -3.53 -23.69
N LEU A 105 9.50 -3.38 -22.45
CA LEU A 105 9.24 -2.19 -21.64
C LEU A 105 10.44 -1.24 -21.68
N THR A 106 10.20 0.04 -21.44
CA THR A 106 11.28 0.99 -21.20
C THR A 106 11.94 0.75 -19.84
N LEU A 107 13.18 1.22 -19.68
CA LEU A 107 13.86 1.20 -18.38
C LEU A 107 13.10 2.02 -17.34
N ALA A 108 12.51 3.15 -17.75
CA ALA A 108 11.72 4.01 -16.88
C ALA A 108 10.50 3.26 -16.31
N THR A 109 9.75 2.54 -17.15
CA THR A 109 8.62 1.73 -16.68
C THR A 109 9.07 0.60 -15.76
N ARG A 110 10.15 -0.13 -16.10
CA ARG A 110 10.66 -1.18 -15.20
C ARG A 110 11.10 -0.63 -13.85
N PHE A 111 11.68 0.56 -13.83
CA PHE A 111 12.07 1.22 -12.58
C PHE A 111 10.84 1.62 -11.75
N ASP A 112 9.83 2.23 -12.35
CA ASP A 112 8.55 2.55 -11.67
C ASP A 112 7.90 1.30 -11.07
N LEU A 113 7.80 0.24 -11.86
CA LEU A 113 7.30 -1.07 -11.43
C LEU A 113 8.10 -1.66 -10.26
N ALA A 114 9.42 -1.48 -10.25
CA ALA A 114 10.27 -1.92 -9.14
C ALA A 114 10.02 -1.13 -7.85
N ILE A 115 9.78 0.18 -7.95
CA ILE A 115 9.38 1.00 -6.79
C ILE A 115 8.03 0.54 -6.26
N LYS A 116 7.02 0.37 -7.13
CA LYS A 116 5.71 -0.19 -6.75
C LYS A 116 5.83 -1.56 -6.05
N ALA A 117 6.75 -2.40 -6.52
CA ALA A 117 7.01 -3.71 -5.92
C ALA A 117 7.59 -3.59 -4.50
N PHE A 118 8.54 -2.67 -4.26
CA PHE A 118 9.07 -2.44 -2.91
C PHE A 118 8.02 -1.85 -1.97
N GLU A 119 7.23 -0.88 -2.43
CA GLU A 119 6.09 -0.32 -1.69
C GLU A 119 5.10 -1.42 -1.29
N HIS A 120 4.76 -2.32 -2.23
CA HIS A 120 3.86 -3.44 -1.97
C HIS A 120 4.41 -4.40 -0.89
N THR A 121 5.70 -4.73 -0.94
CA THR A 121 6.32 -5.57 0.11
C THR A 121 6.45 -4.86 1.45
N ALA A 122 6.70 -3.54 1.47
CA ALA A 122 6.73 -2.77 2.70
C ALA A 122 5.36 -2.73 3.39
N ALA A 123 4.30 -2.56 2.61
CA ALA A 123 2.92 -2.66 3.11
C ALA A 123 2.62 -4.06 3.65
N TYR A 124 3.05 -5.11 2.94
CA TYR A 124 2.88 -6.50 3.37
C TYR A 124 3.53 -6.79 4.73
N ASP A 125 4.82 -6.47 4.87
CA ASP A 125 5.56 -6.69 6.11
C ASP A 125 5.02 -5.81 7.26
N SER A 126 4.54 -4.60 6.96
CA SER A 126 3.88 -3.73 7.95
C SER A 126 2.64 -4.39 8.55
N MET A 127 1.82 -5.06 7.73
CA MET A 127 0.61 -5.75 8.20
C MET A 127 0.97 -6.92 9.14
N ILE A 128 1.98 -7.71 8.78
CA ILE A 128 2.49 -8.80 9.62
C ILE A 128 3.03 -8.24 10.94
N ALA A 129 3.89 -7.23 10.88
CA ALA A 129 4.53 -6.63 12.05
C ALA A 129 3.51 -6.01 13.01
N ASN A 130 2.49 -5.32 12.49
CA ASN A 130 1.42 -4.74 13.30
C ASN A 130 0.57 -5.84 13.96
N TYR A 131 0.22 -6.91 13.24
CA TYR A 131 -0.57 -8.01 13.78
C TYR A 131 0.15 -8.73 14.94
N PHE A 132 1.34 -9.27 14.70
CA PHE A 132 2.09 -9.96 15.75
C PHE A 132 2.60 -9.01 16.84
N GLY A 133 2.84 -7.74 16.50
CA GLY A 133 3.22 -6.69 17.45
C GLY A 133 2.14 -6.38 18.49
N SER A 134 0.88 -6.69 18.22
CA SER A 134 -0.22 -6.60 19.20
C SER A 134 -0.17 -7.70 20.27
N MET A 135 0.46 -8.84 19.97
CA MET A 135 0.41 -10.05 20.81
C MET A 135 1.57 -10.14 21.82
N VAL A 136 2.48 -9.19 21.77
CA VAL A 136 3.67 -9.17 22.62
C VAL A 136 3.75 -7.85 23.39
N PRO A 137 4.50 -7.80 24.51
CA PRO A 137 4.60 -6.59 25.30
C PRO A 137 5.30 -5.45 24.55
N ALA A 138 4.98 -4.22 24.97
CA ALA A 138 5.70 -3.03 24.53
C ALA A 138 7.19 -3.12 24.92
N TYR A 139 8.08 -2.58 24.10
CA TYR A 139 9.51 -2.53 24.43
C TYR A 139 9.80 -1.63 25.64
N HIS A 140 9.01 -0.58 25.79
CA HIS A 140 9.14 0.43 26.83
C HIS A 140 7.82 0.49 27.59
N GLY A 141 7.80 -0.09 28.79
CA GLY A 141 6.63 -0.14 29.65
C GLY A 141 6.87 -1.06 30.85
N GLU A 142 6.14 -0.84 31.93
CA GLU A 142 6.21 -1.70 33.12
C GLU A 142 5.36 -2.97 32.96
N SER A 143 4.36 -2.92 32.08
CA SER A 143 3.48 -4.06 31.81
C SER A 143 4.18 -5.14 31.00
N LYS A 144 4.01 -6.39 31.42
CA LYS A 144 4.41 -7.60 30.67
C LYS A 144 3.27 -8.19 29.86
N GLU A 145 2.13 -7.51 29.79
CA GLU A 145 0.98 -7.93 29.00
C GLU A 145 1.17 -7.55 27.52
N ALA A 146 0.41 -8.22 26.65
CA ALA A 146 0.40 -7.93 25.22
C ALA A 146 -0.06 -6.49 24.93
N ALA A 147 0.55 -5.84 23.93
CA ALA A 147 0.24 -4.44 23.60
C ALA A 147 -1.23 -4.23 23.12
N GLY A 148 -1.85 -5.29 22.61
CA GLY A 148 -3.26 -5.31 22.23
C GLY A 148 -3.57 -4.34 21.10
N ARG A 149 -4.60 -3.50 21.27
CA ARG A 149 -5.13 -2.60 20.25
C ARG A 149 -4.07 -1.75 19.56
N PHE A 150 -3.05 -1.33 20.29
CA PHE A 150 -1.95 -0.53 19.75
C PHE A 150 -0.70 -1.41 19.71
N PRO A 151 -0.22 -1.82 18.53
CA PRO A 151 0.91 -2.74 18.44
C PRO A 151 2.18 -2.11 19.02
N ARG A 152 3.10 -2.94 19.49
CA ARG A 152 4.38 -2.48 20.06
C ARG A 152 5.21 -1.58 19.13
N THR A 153 4.98 -1.69 17.82
CA THR A 153 5.54 -0.83 16.77
C THR A 153 4.42 -0.54 15.78
N LEU A 154 4.19 0.73 15.51
CA LEU A 154 3.14 1.18 14.59
C LEU A 154 3.75 1.45 13.20
N ASN A 155 3.39 0.64 12.22
CA ASN A 155 3.76 0.84 10.82
C ASN A 155 2.53 1.29 10.01
N LEU A 156 2.62 2.44 9.35
CA LEU A 156 1.54 3.02 8.54
C LEU A 156 2.01 3.22 7.11
N ASN A 157 1.13 2.96 6.15
CA ASN A 157 1.40 3.14 4.72
C ASN A 157 0.31 4.03 4.13
N PHE A 158 0.71 5.13 3.50
CA PHE A 158 -0.22 6.05 2.85
C PHE A 158 0.25 6.41 1.44
N ILE A 159 -0.71 6.61 0.54
CA ILE A 159 -0.50 6.98 -0.85
C ILE A 159 -0.73 8.48 -0.99
N LYS A 160 0.21 9.19 -1.63
CA LYS A 160 0.06 10.61 -1.91
C LYS A 160 -1.11 10.82 -2.88
N LYS A 161 -2.13 11.55 -2.45
CA LYS A 161 -3.26 11.93 -3.31
C LYS A 161 -2.95 13.20 -4.10
N GLN A 162 -2.40 14.23 -3.45
CA GLN A 162 -2.05 15.49 -4.10
C GLN A 162 -1.11 16.36 -3.24
N ASP A 163 -0.41 17.30 -3.87
CA ASP A 163 0.25 18.41 -3.18
C ASP A 163 -0.76 19.46 -2.70
N MET A 164 -0.53 20.04 -1.53
CA MET A 164 -1.33 21.15 -1.03
C MET A 164 -0.75 22.48 -1.52
N ARG A 165 -1.59 23.51 -1.58
CA ARG A 165 -1.12 24.86 -1.92
C ARG A 165 -0.05 25.37 -0.93
N TYR A 166 -0.24 25.06 0.35
CA TYR A 166 0.67 25.31 1.48
C TYR A 166 0.14 24.53 2.70
N GLY A 167 0.94 24.48 3.76
CA GLY A 167 0.58 23.90 5.06
C GLY A 167 -0.43 24.75 5.82
N GLU A 168 -0.34 24.79 7.15
CA GLU A 168 -1.22 25.65 7.95
C GLU A 168 -0.98 27.14 7.63
N ASN A 169 0.29 27.50 7.36
CA ASN A 169 0.74 28.82 6.96
C ASN A 169 1.42 28.80 5.57
N SER A 170 1.44 29.94 4.88
CA SER A 170 1.90 30.07 3.49
C SER A 170 3.36 29.69 3.23
N HIS A 171 4.22 29.77 4.26
CA HIS A 171 5.64 29.42 4.16
C HIS A 171 5.91 27.92 4.39
N GLN A 172 4.87 27.14 4.73
CA GLN A 172 4.99 25.71 5.00
C GLN A 172 4.56 24.91 3.77
N GLN A 173 5.30 23.84 3.46
CA GLN A 173 4.91 22.86 2.45
C GLN A 173 3.96 21.83 3.06
N ALA A 174 3.06 21.27 2.26
CA ALA A 174 2.19 20.17 2.68
C ALA A 174 1.75 19.31 1.49
N ALA A 175 1.39 18.07 1.78
CA ALA A 175 0.79 17.13 0.86
C ALA A 175 -0.29 16.32 1.57
N PHE A 176 -1.29 15.87 0.81
CA PHE A 176 -2.39 15.07 1.32
C PHE A 176 -2.18 13.61 0.93
N TYR A 177 -2.22 12.74 1.92
CA TYR A 177 -2.03 11.31 1.79
C TYR A 177 -3.29 10.57 2.23
N ILE A 178 -3.55 9.42 1.62
CA ILE A 178 -4.72 8.57 1.88
C ILE A 178 -4.30 7.12 2.09
N GLU A 179 -5.11 6.33 2.78
CA GLU A 179 -4.94 4.88 2.80
C GLU A 179 -5.35 4.28 1.45
N GLU A 180 -4.82 3.11 1.10
CA GLU A 180 -5.14 2.45 -0.18
C GLU A 180 -6.61 1.98 -0.24
N ASN A 181 -7.18 1.55 0.89
CA ASN A 181 -8.52 0.95 0.95
C ASN A 181 -9.47 1.75 1.86
N VAL A 182 -9.80 2.98 1.48
CA VAL A 182 -10.80 3.79 2.21
C VAL A 182 -12.21 3.38 1.78
N LYS A 183 -13.01 2.87 2.72
CA LYS A 183 -14.39 2.40 2.46
C LYS A 183 -15.47 3.41 2.86
N GLU A 184 -15.17 4.26 3.83
CA GLU A 184 -16.14 5.22 4.36
C GLU A 184 -16.08 6.54 3.59
N ALA A 185 -17.23 7.20 3.45
CA ALA A 185 -17.30 8.55 2.92
C ALA A 185 -16.57 9.52 3.87
N SER A 186 -15.44 10.05 3.40
CA SER A 186 -14.60 11.00 4.12
C SER A 186 -13.97 12.01 3.16
N VAL A 187 -13.19 12.96 3.69
CA VAL A 187 -12.41 13.88 2.85
C VAL A 187 -11.38 13.14 2.00
N ALA A 188 -10.88 11.99 2.47
CA ALA A 188 -9.96 11.14 1.71
C ALA A 188 -10.61 10.59 0.43
N THR A 189 -11.92 10.31 0.42
CA THR A 189 -12.66 9.82 -0.74
C THR A 189 -13.33 10.93 -1.56
N ALA A 190 -13.26 12.18 -1.11
CA ALA A 190 -13.94 13.29 -1.78
C ALA A 190 -13.34 13.59 -3.17
N THR A 191 -14.23 13.98 -4.09
CA THR A 191 -13.88 14.47 -5.43
C THR A 191 -14.14 15.97 -5.49
N GLN A 192 -13.11 16.76 -5.80
CA GLN A 192 -13.28 18.19 -6.02
C GLN A 192 -13.87 18.45 -7.40
N LEU A 193 -15.10 18.97 -7.45
CA LEU A 193 -15.78 19.27 -8.73
C LEU A 193 -15.40 20.63 -9.32
N GLN A 194 -15.02 21.59 -8.48
CA GLN A 194 -14.65 22.95 -8.90
C GLN A 194 -13.76 23.67 -7.88
N GLY A 195 -13.24 24.83 -8.28
CA GLY A 195 -12.46 25.72 -7.41
C GLY A 195 -10.94 25.53 -7.58
N LYS A 196 -10.18 26.31 -6.81
CA LYS A 196 -8.71 26.25 -6.80
C LYS A 196 -8.23 25.04 -6.00
N ALA A 197 -6.95 24.67 -6.16
CA ALA A 197 -6.32 23.61 -5.37
C ALA A 197 -6.48 23.85 -3.85
N LEU A 198 -6.80 22.81 -3.09
CA LEU A 198 -7.06 22.89 -1.65
C LEU A 198 -5.80 23.28 -0.86
N SER A 199 -6.00 24.06 0.21
CA SER A 199 -4.99 24.26 1.25
C SER A 199 -5.15 23.24 2.38
N TYR A 200 -4.13 23.07 3.22
CA TYR A 200 -4.21 22.23 4.42
C TYR A 200 -5.43 22.57 5.29
N ASN A 201 -5.68 23.87 5.53
CA ASN A 201 -6.81 24.32 6.34
C ASN A 201 -8.16 24.01 5.69
N ASN A 202 -8.24 23.98 4.34
CA ASN A 202 -9.47 23.56 3.68
C ASN A 202 -9.78 22.09 3.93
N ILE A 203 -8.76 21.22 3.92
CA ILE A 203 -8.93 19.79 4.24
C ILE A 203 -9.39 19.65 5.69
N ALA A 204 -8.71 20.30 6.64
CA ALA A 204 -9.06 20.24 8.05
C ALA A 204 -10.49 20.77 8.35
N ASP A 205 -10.86 21.91 7.78
CA ASP A 205 -12.20 22.48 7.94
C ASP A 205 -13.28 21.60 7.29
N THR A 206 -12.98 20.99 6.14
CA THR A 206 -13.92 20.09 5.44
C THR A 206 -14.13 18.81 6.24
N ASP A 207 -13.07 18.26 6.84
CA ASP A 207 -13.13 17.05 7.66
C ASP A 207 -13.97 17.29 8.92
N ALA A 208 -13.69 18.38 9.64
CA ALA A 208 -14.47 18.78 10.80
C ALA A 208 -15.95 19.05 10.44
N ALA A 209 -16.23 19.66 9.29
CA ALA A 209 -17.60 19.89 8.84
C ALA A 209 -18.33 18.58 8.50
N LEU A 210 -17.64 17.67 7.81
CA LEU A 210 -18.18 16.39 7.38
C LEU A 210 -18.48 15.47 8.57
N GLU A 211 -17.54 15.31 9.49
CA GLU A 211 -17.75 14.48 10.68
C GLU A 211 -18.82 15.07 11.59
N CYS A 212 -18.87 16.39 11.74
CA CYS A 212 -19.93 17.02 12.54
C CYS A 212 -21.32 16.86 11.91
N VAL A 213 -21.46 16.91 10.57
CA VAL A 213 -22.78 16.73 9.94
C VAL A 213 -23.23 15.27 9.99
N LYS A 214 -22.31 14.30 9.98
CA LYS A 214 -22.59 12.86 10.12
C LYS A 214 -23.21 12.48 11.47
N GLU A 215 -23.09 13.32 12.50
CA GLU A 215 -23.74 13.09 13.80
C GLU A 215 -25.27 13.24 13.76
N PHE A 216 -25.83 13.82 12.68
CA PHE A 216 -27.26 14.07 12.56
C PHE A 216 -27.95 13.04 11.65
N ASN A 217 -29.05 12.46 12.15
CA ASN A 217 -29.89 11.54 11.37
C ASN A 217 -30.88 12.26 10.44
N GLU A 218 -31.06 13.57 10.62
CA GLU A 218 -31.93 14.43 9.81
C GLU A 218 -31.10 15.33 8.89
N PRO A 219 -31.66 15.87 7.78
CA PRO A 219 -30.98 16.85 6.95
C PRO A 219 -30.43 18.02 7.79
N ALA A 220 -29.11 18.18 7.77
CA ALA A 220 -28.38 19.13 8.59
C ALA A 220 -27.37 19.92 7.76
N CYS A 221 -27.06 21.12 8.23
CA CYS A 221 -26.02 21.97 7.66
C CYS A 221 -25.07 22.44 8.76
N VAL A 222 -23.77 22.20 8.53
CA VAL A 222 -22.68 22.59 9.44
C VAL A 222 -21.76 23.55 8.71
N ILE A 223 -21.47 24.68 9.34
CA ILE A 223 -20.49 25.66 8.84
C ILE A 223 -19.32 25.70 9.83
N VAL A 224 -18.13 25.37 9.34
CA VAL A 224 -16.89 25.37 10.11
C VAL A 224 -15.99 26.52 9.67
N LYS A 225 -15.23 27.07 10.62
CA LYS A 225 -14.12 27.99 10.36
C LYS A 225 -13.02 27.72 11.39
N HIS A 226 -11.78 27.53 10.95
CA HIS A 226 -10.63 27.26 11.83
C HIS A 226 -10.85 26.02 12.72
N ALA A 227 -11.36 24.94 12.14
CA ALA A 227 -11.73 23.69 12.80
C ALA A 227 -12.78 23.82 13.93
N GLN A 228 -13.47 24.96 14.03
CA GLN A 228 -14.53 25.21 15.00
C GLN A 228 -15.89 25.40 14.31
N PRO A 229 -16.97 24.73 14.76
CA PRO A 229 -18.30 24.94 14.22
C PRO A 229 -18.82 26.33 14.62
N VAL A 230 -19.17 27.16 13.62
CA VAL A 230 -19.61 28.54 13.83
C VAL A 230 -21.14 28.65 13.90
N ARG A 231 -21.87 27.78 13.18
CA ARG A 231 -23.33 27.64 13.27
C ARG A 231 -23.76 26.20 12.99
N ARG A 232 -24.71 25.70 13.78
CA ARG A 232 -25.50 24.48 13.50
C ARG A 232 -26.94 24.92 13.21
N CYS A 233 -27.44 24.64 12.00
CA CYS A 233 -28.85 24.87 11.67
C CYS A 233 -29.54 23.52 11.46
N ARG A 234 -30.57 23.24 12.27
CA ARG A 234 -31.50 22.13 12.07
C ARG A 234 -32.73 22.69 11.35
N GLN A 235 -33.07 22.17 10.18
CA GLN A 235 -34.37 22.49 9.58
C GLN A 235 -35.44 21.79 10.45
N ARG A 236 -36.24 22.58 11.19
CA ARG A 236 -37.55 22.09 11.62
C ARG A 236 -38.42 22.07 10.38
N LEU A 237 -38.62 20.89 9.81
CA LEU A 237 -39.77 20.65 8.95
C LEU A 237 -40.98 20.53 9.88
N ASP A 238 -41.57 21.67 10.22
CA ASP A 238 -42.91 21.67 10.80
C ASP A 238 -43.87 21.20 9.68
N SER A 239 -44.51 20.06 9.93
CA SER A 239 -45.59 19.46 9.14
C SER A 239 -46.84 20.32 9.14
#